data_AF-A0A1T4V7V4-F1
#
_entry.id   AF-A0A1T4V7V4-F1
#
_cell.length_a   1.000
_cell.length_b   1.000
_cell.length_c   1.000
_cell.angle_alpha   90.00
_cell.angle_beta   90.00
_cell.angle_gamma   90.00
#
_symmetry.space_group_name_H-M   'P 1'
#
loop_
_entity.id
_entity.type
_entity.pdbx_description
1 polymer ?
#
loop_
_entity_poly.entity_id
_entity_poly.type
_entity_poly.pdbx_seq_one_letter_code
_entity_poly.pdbx_strand_id
1 'polypeptide(L)'
;MSSNRIKQQSLAGALYFKSDDTLYGRYWGCTHEYDNLHFELCYYQGIEYCIQHGLTRFDAGAQGEHKLLRGFEPIVTYSSHFLQHQGFHQAIADYLQREHKLIEDYVEDAIAHLPYRQKVSS
;
A
#
# COMPACT_ATOMS: atom_id res chain seq x y z
N MET A 1 44.99 -24.81 -6.36
CA MET A 1 43.68 -24.40 -6.93
C MET A 1 42.85 -23.79 -5.82
N SER A 2 42.90 -22.46 -5.66
CA SER A 2 42.12 -21.77 -4.61
C SER A 2 40.71 -21.53 -5.13
N SER A 3 39.72 -22.13 -4.45
CA SER A 3 38.30 -21.99 -4.77
C SER A 3 37.86 -20.57 -4.46
N ASN A 4 37.64 -19.76 -5.51
CA ASN A 4 37.04 -18.44 -5.39
C ASN A 4 35.56 -18.60 -5.01
N ARG A 5 35.27 -18.71 -3.71
CA ARG A 5 33.89 -18.64 -3.22
C ARG A 5 33.42 -17.20 -3.33
N ILE A 6 32.52 -16.94 -4.27
CA ILE A 6 31.77 -15.69 -4.33
C ILE A 6 31.05 -15.56 -2.97
N LYS A 7 31.41 -14.55 -2.19
CA LYS A 7 30.69 -14.24 -0.94
C LYS A 7 29.28 -13.80 -1.32
N GLN A 8 28.28 -14.56 -0.91
CA GLN A 8 26.89 -14.21 -1.11
C GLN A 8 26.56 -13.05 -0.17
N GLN A 9 26.34 -11.86 -0.75
CA GLN A 9 26.00 -10.64 -0.02
C GLN A 9 24.51 -10.34 -0.22
N SER A 10 23.77 -10.10 0.86
CA SER A 10 22.40 -9.62 0.78
C SER A 10 22.39 -8.18 0.29
N LEU A 11 21.67 -7.93 -0.82
CA LEU A 11 21.63 -6.62 -1.45
C LEU A 11 20.48 -5.76 -0.92
N ALA A 12 19.36 -6.40 -0.56
CA ALA A 12 18.13 -5.76 -0.11
C ALA A 12 17.21 -6.74 0.61
N GLY A 13 16.15 -6.22 1.22
CA GLY A 13 15.10 -7.02 1.84
C GLY A 13 13.82 -6.22 2.04
N ALA A 14 12.71 -6.92 2.18
CA ALA A 14 11.43 -6.37 2.57
C ALA A 14 10.81 -7.20 3.70
N LEU A 15 10.12 -6.54 4.63
CA LEU A 15 9.41 -7.15 5.73
C LEU A 15 7.90 -7.05 5.49
N TYR A 16 7.26 -8.21 5.55
CA TYR A 16 5.83 -8.39 5.46
C TYR A 16 5.27 -9.02 6.74
N PHE A 17 4.08 -8.61 7.15
CA PHE A 17 3.28 -9.30 8.15
C PHE A 17 2.12 -10.01 7.47
N LYS A 18 1.78 -11.21 7.95
CA LYS A 18 0.73 -12.04 7.36
C LYS A 18 -0.37 -12.30 8.38
N SER A 19 -1.62 -12.06 8.00
CA SER A 19 -2.82 -12.59 8.67
C SER A 19 -3.32 -13.85 7.96
N ASP A 20 -4.51 -14.32 8.31
CA ASP A 20 -5.13 -15.49 7.67
C ASP A 20 -5.43 -15.24 6.18
N ASP A 21 -5.72 -14.01 5.79
CA ASP A 21 -6.21 -13.63 4.45
C ASP A 21 -5.42 -12.50 3.77
N THR A 22 -4.55 -11.80 4.51
CA THR A 22 -3.92 -10.55 4.08
C THR A 22 -2.42 -10.58 4.30
N LEU A 23 -1.67 -10.07 3.32
CA LEU A 23 -0.25 -9.74 3.48
C LEU A 23 -0.06 -8.23 3.54
N TYR A 24 0.69 -7.77 4.54
CA TYR A 24 0.92 -6.36 4.83
C TYR A 24 2.40 -6.01 4.65
N GLY A 25 2.74 -5.24 3.61
CA GLY A 25 4.08 -4.67 3.44
C GLY A 25 4.34 -3.54 4.43
N ARG A 26 5.51 -3.52 5.08
CA ARG A 26 5.83 -2.47 6.08
C ARG A 26 7.18 -1.81 5.88
N TYR A 27 8.23 -2.60 5.73
CA TYR A 27 9.59 -2.07 5.62
C TYR A 27 10.28 -2.66 4.42
N TRP A 28 11.15 -1.88 3.82
CA TRP A 28 12.08 -2.35 2.82
C TRP A 28 13.39 -1.58 2.95
N GLY A 29 14.48 -2.15 2.45
CA GLY A 29 15.76 -1.48 2.41
C GLY A 29 16.72 -2.17 1.46
N CYS A 30 17.72 -1.43 1.01
CA CYS A 30 18.77 -1.91 0.13
C CYS A 30 20.13 -1.33 0.57
N THR A 31 21.20 -2.02 0.18
CA THR A 31 22.58 -1.61 0.48
C THR A 31 23.10 -0.52 -0.45
N HIS A 32 22.50 -0.39 -1.63
CA HIS A 32 22.80 0.61 -2.65
C HIS A 32 21.50 0.95 -3.40
N GLU A 33 21.51 2.04 -4.17
CA GLU A 33 20.39 2.36 -5.06
C GLU A 33 20.39 1.39 -6.25
N TYR A 34 19.22 0.79 -6.50
CA TYR A 34 18.99 -0.12 -7.61
C TYR A 34 17.69 0.27 -8.29
N ASP A 35 17.73 0.39 -9.62
CA ASP A 35 16.55 0.72 -10.40
C ASP A 35 15.45 -0.33 -10.20
N ASN A 36 14.24 0.15 -9.93
CA ASN A 36 13.02 -0.64 -9.77
C ASN A 36 13.00 -1.67 -8.62
N LEU A 37 14.09 -1.82 -7.85
CA LEU A 37 14.17 -2.84 -6.81
C LEU A 37 13.12 -2.63 -5.69
N HIS A 38 12.76 -1.38 -5.42
CA HIS A 38 11.64 -1.06 -4.54
C HIS A 38 10.34 -1.72 -5.03
N PHE A 39 10.00 -1.59 -6.33
CA PHE A 39 8.75 -2.14 -6.86
C PHE A 39 8.75 -3.67 -6.85
N GLU A 40 9.88 -4.27 -7.19
CA GLU A 40 10.06 -5.71 -7.14
C GLU A 40 9.81 -6.24 -5.72
N LEU A 41 10.55 -5.70 -4.75
CA LEU A 41 10.51 -6.22 -3.39
C LEU A 41 9.28 -5.80 -2.61
N CYS A 42 8.67 -4.64 -2.90
CA CYS A 42 7.57 -4.09 -2.12
C CYS A 42 6.20 -4.38 -2.74
N TYR A 43 6.11 -4.68 -4.04
CA TYR A 43 4.85 -4.94 -4.73
C TYR A 43 4.80 -6.33 -5.35
N TYR A 44 5.65 -6.61 -6.35
CA TYR A 44 5.47 -7.80 -7.18
C TYR A 44 5.72 -9.10 -6.42
N GLN A 45 6.77 -9.17 -5.61
CA GLN A 45 7.05 -10.33 -4.75
C GLN A 45 5.93 -10.57 -3.72
N GLY A 46 5.37 -9.49 -3.15
CA GLY A 46 4.24 -9.59 -2.21
C GLY A 46 2.95 -10.08 -2.87
N ILE A 47 2.64 -9.59 -4.08
CA ILE A 47 1.50 -10.04 -4.88
C ILE A 47 1.66 -11.51 -5.26
N GLU A 48 2.82 -11.91 -5.76
CA GLU A 48 3.11 -13.30 -6.10
C GLU A 48 2.96 -14.21 -4.89
N TYR A 49 3.48 -13.80 -3.73
CA TYR A 49 3.31 -14.53 -2.48
C TYR A 49 1.82 -14.72 -2.13
N CYS A 50 1.00 -13.67 -2.26
CA CYS A 50 -0.44 -13.75 -2.00
C CYS A 50 -1.13 -14.76 -2.90
N ILE A 51 -0.85 -14.72 -4.21
CA ILE A 51 -1.43 -15.64 -5.20
C ILE A 51 -1.03 -17.08 -4.87
N GLN A 52 0.25 -17.35 -4.59
CA GLN A 52 0.75 -18.68 -4.28
C GLN A 52 0.17 -19.27 -2.99
N HIS A 53 -0.13 -18.42 -2.00
CA HIS A 53 -0.62 -18.85 -0.68
C HIS A 53 -2.13 -18.68 -0.51
N GLY A 54 -2.86 -18.28 -1.56
CA GLY A 54 -4.31 -18.10 -1.52
C GLY A 54 -4.76 -16.94 -0.63
N LEU A 55 -3.91 -15.94 -0.40
CA LEU A 55 -4.30 -14.71 0.30
C LEU A 55 -5.12 -13.84 -0.65
N THR A 56 -6.24 -13.32 -0.15
CA THR A 56 -7.20 -12.56 -0.95
C THR A 56 -6.88 -11.07 -0.98
N ARG A 57 -5.97 -10.61 -0.13
CA ARG A 57 -5.62 -9.19 -0.01
C ARG A 57 -4.13 -8.96 0.13
N PHE A 58 -3.64 -7.98 -0.60
CA PHE A 58 -2.31 -7.42 -0.43
C PHE A 58 -2.39 -5.93 -0.10
N ASP A 59 -1.80 -5.54 1.03
CA ASP A 59 -1.73 -4.16 1.50
C ASP A 59 -0.28 -3.67 1.42
N ALA A 60 0.00 -2.85 0.41
CA ALA A 60 1.32 -2.26 0.18
C ALA A 60 1.58 -0.98 1.01
N GLY A 61 0.79 -0.74 2.05
CA GLY A 61 0.86 0.46 2.90
C GLY A 61 0.23 1.70 2.27
N ALA A 62 0.16 2.78 3.05
CA ALA A 62 -0.33 4.08 2.60
C ALA A 62 0.82 4.88 1.98
N GLN A 63 0.77 5.18 0.67
CA GLN A 63 1.48 6.29 0.00
C GLN A 63 1.51 6.13 -1.53
N GLY A 64 1.22 7.24 -2.23
CA GLY A 64 1.62 7.51 -3.61
C GLY A 64 0.63 7.08 -4.68
N GLU A 65 0.23 8.04 -5.52
CA GLU A 65 -0.65 7.85 -6.68
C GLU A 65 -0.09 6.86 -7.70
N HIS A 66 1.24 6.65 -7.71
CA HIS A 66 1.91 5.64 -8.54
C HIS A 66 1.43 4.21 -8.27
N LYS A 67 0.73 3.96 -7.15
CA LYS A 67 0.09 2.68 -6.84
C LYS A 67 -1.18 2.45 -7.65
N LEU A 68 -1.94 3.50 -7.98
CA LEU A 68 -3.18 3.39 -8.76
C LEU A 68 -2.89 2.75 -10.11
N LEU A 69 -1.93 3.30 -10.86
CA LEU A 69 -1.49 2.77 -12.16
C LEU A 69 -0.92 1.34 -12.11
N ARG A 70 -0.61 0.83 -10.91
CA ARG A 70 -0.13 -0.54 -10.67
C ARG A 70 -1.23 -1.49 -10.18
N GLY A 71 -2.48 -1.04 -10.14
CA GLY A 71 -3.64 -1.85 -9.78
C GLY A 71 -3.93 -1.90 -8.29
N PHE A 72 -3.36 -1.02 -7.48
CA PHE A 72 -3.79 -0.90 -6.08
C PHE A 72 -5.04 -0.02 -6.02
N GLU A 73 -6.16 -0.63 -5.69
CA GLU A 73 -7.44 0.06 -5.54
C GLU A 73 -7.43 0.94 -4.28
N PRO A 74 -7.99 2.17 -4.36
CA PRO A 74 -8.13 3.02 -3.18
C PRO A 74 -9.16 2.41 -2.23
N ILE A 75 -8.81 2.34 -0.94
CA ILE A 75 -9.71 1.83 0.11
C ILE A 75 -9.88 2.92 1.17
N VAL A 76 -11.14 3.30 1.43
CA VAL A 76 -11.48 4.21 2.53
C VAL A 76 -11.06 3.56 3.84
N THR A 77 -10.22 4.28 4.59
CA THR A 77 -9.69 3.82 5.87
C THR A 77 -10.23 4.72 6.97
N TYR A 78 -10.71 4.10 8.05
CA TYR A 78 -11.28 4.79 9.19
C TYR A 78 -10.28 4.82 10.34
N SER A 79 -10.29 5.90 11.10
CA SER A 79 -9.52 6.05 12.33
C SER A 79 -10.43 6.50 13.46
N SER A 80 -10.05 6.16 14.69
CA SER A 80 -10.78 6.54 15.90
C SER A 80 -9.87 7.36 16.78
N HIS A 81 -10.38 8.51 17.23
CA HIS A 81 -9.62 9.49 17.99
C HIS A 81 -10.38 9.86 19.26
N PHE A 82 -9.71 9.76 20.40
CA PHE A 82 -10.25 10.23 21.67
C PHE A 82 -9.88 11.70 21.87
N LEU A 83 -10.88 12.56 22.07
CA LEU A 83 -10.70 13.98 22.30
C LEU A 83 -10.91 14.30 23.77
N GLN A 84 -9.82 14.49 24.52
CA GLN A 84 -9.92 14.79 25.95
C GLN A 84 -10.52 16.18 26.22
N HIS A 85 -10.13 17.18 25.43
CA HIS A 85 -10.56 18.57 25.64
C HIS A 85 -11.82 18.89 24.84
N GLN A 86 -12.90 19.28 25.52
CA GLN A 86 -14.20 19.54 24.88
C GLN A 86 -14.13 20.62 23.79
N GLY A 87 -13.28 21.63 23.96
CA GLY A 87 -13.11 22.72 22.98
C GLY A 87 -12.66 22.28 21.58
N PHE A 88 -12.09 21.08 21.40
CA PHE A 88 -11.70 20.58 20.07
C PHE A 88 -12.85 19.92 19.32
N HIS A 89 -13.93 19.52 20.00
CA HIS A 89 -14.97 18.70 19.38
C HIS A 89 -15.65 19.44 18.23
N GLN A 90 -16.02 20.72 18.43
CA GLN A 90 -16.71 21.50 17.40
C GLN A 90 -15.80 21.73 16.18
N ALA A 91 -14.56 22.19 16.41
CA ALA A 91 -13.61 22.46 15.33
C ALA A 91 -13.29 21.21 14.50
N ILE A 92 -13.15 20.05 15.15
CA ILE A 92 -12.91 18.77 14.46
C ILE A 92 -14.18 18.31 13.74
N ALA A 93 -15.36 18.41 14.33
CA ALA A 93 -16.62 18.07 13.66
C ALA A 93 -16.84 18.90 12.39
N ASP A 94 -16.62 20.22 12.46
CA ASP A 94 -16.75 21.13 11.31
C ASP A 94 -15.69 20.86 10.22
N TYR A 95 -14.51 20.39 10.61
CA TYR A 95 -13.50 19.93 9.65
C TYR A 95 -13.91 18.62 8.98
N LEU A 96 -14.32 17.61 9.76
CA LEU A 96 -14.70 16.29 9.27
C LEU A 96 -15.86 16.35 8.26
N GLN A 97 -16.81 17.28 8.43
CA GLN A 97 -17.88 17.49 7.44
C GLN A 97 -17.33 17.84 6.05
N ARG A 98 -16.30 18.67 5.99
CA ARG A 98 -15.66 19.07 4.72
C ARG A 98 -14.71 18.01 4.20
N GLU A 99 -13.93 17.41 5.09
CA GLU A 99 -12.98 16.35 4.75
C GLU A 99 -13.69 15.13 4.15
N HIS A 100 -14.85 14.73 4.69
CA HIS A 100 -15.61 13.58 4.19
C HIS A 100 -15.91 13.72 2.69
N LYS A 101 -16.42 14.87 2.28
CA LYS A 101 -16.73 15.13 0.88
C LYS A 101 -15.48 15.13 0.00
N LEU A 102 -14.36 15.67 0.50
CA LEU A 102 -13.09 15.67 -0.21
C LEU A 102 -12.53 14.25 -0.39
N ILE A 103 -12.69 13.38 0.61
CA ILE A 103 -12.28 11.98 0.53
C ILE A 103 -13.14 11.22 -0.48
N GLU A 104 -14.47 11.43 -0.46
CA GLU A 104 -15.37 10.83 -1.47
C GLU A 104 -14.96 11.22 -2.89
N ASP A 105 -14.77 12.52 -3.15
CA ASP A 105 -14.35 13.03 -4.45
C ASP A 105 -12.98 12.46 -4.88
N TYR A 106 -12.03 12.38 -3.94
CA TYR A 106 -10.72 11.79 -4.21
C TYR A 106 -10.81 10.30 -4.55
N VAL A 107 -11.66 9.53 -3.86
CA VAL A 107 -11.83 8.10 -4.13
C VAL A 107 -12.44 7.88 -5.51
N GLU A 108 -13.45 8.66 -5.89
CA GLU A 108 -14.06 8.61 -7.22
C GLU A 108 -13.04 8.89 -8.32
N ASP A 109 -12.25 9.96 -8.17
CA ASP A 109 -11.18 10.32 -9.10
C ASP A 109 -10.09 9.24 -9.18
N ALA A 110 -9.64 8.73 -8.04
CA ALA A 110 -8.64 7.67 -7.98
C ALA A 110 -9.11 6.37 -8.65
N ILE A 111 -10.39 6.00 -8.50
CA ILE A 111 -10.99 4.84 -9.20
C ILE A 111 -11.00 5.06 -10.72
N ALA A 112 -11.29 6.27 -11.18
CA ALA A 112 -11.27 6.61 -12.61
C ALA A 112 -9.87 6.45 -13.24
N HIS A 113 -8.81 6.53 -12.43
CA HIS A 113 -7.42 6.36 -12.83
C HIS A 113 -6.89 4.92 -12.71
N LEU A 114 -7.69 3.95 -12.27
CA LEU A 114 -7.25 2.56 -12.19
C LEU A 114 -7.01 1.96 -13.59
N PRO A 115 -6.00 1.08 -13.74
CA PRO A 115 -5.65 0.46 -15.03
C PRO A 115 -6.61 -0.67 -15.43
N TYR A 116 -7.74 -0.82 -14.73
CA TYR A 116 -8.71 -1.87 -14.99
C TYR A 116 -9.74 -1.42 -16.01
N ARG A 117 -10.19 -2.38 -16.82
CA ARG A 117 -11.28 -2.13 -17.77
C ARG A 117 -12.55 -1.80 -16.98
N GLN A 118 -13.06 -0.58 -17.17
CA GLN A 118 -14.37 -0.22 -16.65
C GLN A 118 -15.43 -1.10 -17.33
N LYS A 119 -16.24 -1.81 -16.53
CA LYS A 119 -17.35 -2.58 -17.05
C LYS A 119 -18.36 -1.59 -17.65
N VAL A 120 -18.58 -1.68 -18.96
CA VAL A 120 -19.69 -0.99 -19.60
C VAL A 120 -20.96 -1.72 -19.17
N SER A 121 -21.76 -1.12 -18.30
CA SER A 121 -23.10 -1.63 -17.98
C SER A 121 -23.89 -1.75 -19.29
N SER A 122 -24.28 -2.99 -19.62
CA SER A 122 -25.15 -3.31 -20.76
C SER A 122 -26.60 -3.42 -20.31
#